data_AF-A0AAV4CFI0-F1
#
_entry.id   AF-A0AAV4CFI0-F1
#
_cell.length_a   1.000
_cell.length_b   1.000
_cell.length_c   1.000
_cell.angle_alpha   90.00
_cell.angle_beta   90.00
_cell.angle_gamma   90.00
#
_symmetry.space_group_name_H-M   'P 1'
#
loop_
_entity.id
_entity.type
_entity.pdbx_description
1 polymer ?
#
loop_
_entity_poly.entity_id
_entity_poly.type
_entity_poly.pdbx_seq_one_letter_code
_entity_poly.pdbx_strand_id
1 'polypeptide(L)'
;MIIDEIRLEENSKRMQRAVKQSQQGHWISWESALQRSLTWNEIWHMAPLRISFLIRAVYDLLPSNANLVRWGMKDDPTCPLCQGEQMTEHDLSSCSKLGQIHVAT
;
A
#
# COMPACT_ATOMS: atom_id res chain seq x y z
N MET A 1 25.68 -1.79 -27.76
CA MET A 1 26.66 -2.59 -27.01
C MET A 1 27.26 -1.85 -25.81
N ILE A 2 27.89 -0.66 -25.92
CA ILE A 2 28.32 0.10 -24.70
C ILE A 2 27.15 0.78 -23.98
N ILE A 3 26.21 1.36 -24.73
CA ILE A 3 25.05 2.06 -24.16
C ILE A 3 24.18 1.12 -23.32
N ASP A 4 24.04 -0.13 -23.75
CA ASP A 4 23.21 -1.13 -23.08
C ASP A 4 23.83 -1.57 -21.75
N GLU A 5 25.16 -1.71 -21.70
CA GLU A 5 25.89 -1.98 -20.45
C GLU A 5 25.76 -0.84 -19.44
N ILE A 6 25.95 0.41 -19.89
CA ILE A 6 25.77 1.58 -19.02
C ILE A 6 24.33 1.65 -18.49
N ARG A 7 23.33 1.35 -19.33
CA ARG A 7 21.92 1.31 -18.91
C ARG A 7 21.67 0.24 -17.84
N LEU A 8 22.26 -0.94 -17.98
CA LEU A 8 22.13 -2.01 -17.00
C LEU A 8 22.77 -1.64 -15.67
N GLU A 9 23.97 -1.05 -15.69
CA GLU A 9 24.66 -0.61 -14.48
C GLU A 9 23.86 0.47 -13.73
N GLU A 10 23.34 1.47 -14.45
CA GLU A 10 22.52 2.53 -13.87
C GLU A 10 21.18 2.01 -13.34
N ASN A 11 20.53 1.08 -14.05
CA ASN A 11 19.33 0.43 -13.54
C ASN A 11 19.59 -0.37 -12.27
N SER A 12 20.74 -1.06 -12.17
CA SER A 12 21.14 -1.77 -10.95
C SER A 12 21.30 -0.80 -9.77
N LYS A 13 21.97 0.34 -9.97
CA LYS A 13 22.10 1.39 -8.92
C LYS A 13 20.74 1.93 -8.47
N ARG A 14 19.82 2.16 -9.41
CA ARG A 14 18.45 2.61 -9.11
C ARG A 14 17.68 1.56 -8.32
N MET A 15 17.78 0.29 -8.71
CA MET A 15 17.14 -0.83 -8.01
C MET A 15 17.68 -0.98 -6.58
N GLN A 16 19.00 -0.95 -6.40
CA GLN A 16 19.63 -0.99 -5.07
C GLN A 16 19.16 0.15 -4.16
N ARG A 17 18.91 1.34 -4.72
CA ARG A 17 18.35 2.46 -3.97
C ARG A 17 16.87 2.23 -3.62
N ALA A 18 16.07 1.75 -4.57
CA ALA A 18 14.66 1.48 -4.37
C ALA A 18 14.42 0.42 -3.29
N VAL A 19 15.18 -0.67 -3.28
CA VAL A 19 15.10 -1.72 -2.24
C VAL A 19 15.29 -1.18 -0.82
N LYS A 20 16.09 -0.11 -0.65
CA LYS A 20 16.32 0.53 0.65
C LYS A 20 15.20 1.48 1.08
N GLN A 21 14.25 1.78 0.21
CA GLN A 21 13.14 2.69 0.48
C GLN A 21 11.88 1.87 0.74
N SER A 22 11.59 1.60 2.01
CA SER A 22 10.44 0.75 2.40
C SER A 22 9.11 1.22 1.81
N GLN A 23 8.88 2.54 1.76
CA GLN A 23 7.65 3.12 1.23
C GLN A 23 7.76 3.49 -0.25
N GLN A 24 8.76 4.30 -0.63
CA GLN A 24 8.88 4.81 -2.01
C GLN A 24 9.38 3.76 -2.98
N GLY A 25 10.06 2.73 -2.47
CA GLY A 25 10.53 1.58 -3.24
C GLY A 25 9.50 0.48 -3.39
N HIS A 26 8.29 0.61 -2.83
CA HIS A 26 7.29 -0.45 -2.83
C HIS A 26 6.80 -0.86 -4.24
N TRP A 27 7.11 -0.06 -5.27
CA TRP A 27 6.90 -0.45 -6.67
C TRP A 27 7.72 -1.67 -7.10
N ILE A 28 8.78 -2.05 -6.36
CA ILE A 28 9.59 -3.25 -6.64
C ILE A 28 8.85 -4.56 -6.33
N SER A 29 7.73 -4.52 -5.59
CA SER A 29 6.95 -5.69 -5.16
C SER A 29 5.52 -5.70 -5.75
N TRP A 30 5.35 -5.08 -6.92
CA TRP A 30 4.07 -4.91 -7.61
C TRP A 30 3.48 -6.17 -8.25
N GLU A 31 4.15 -7.33 -8.19
CA GLU A 31 3.72 -8.56 -8.86
C GLU A 31 2.33 -9.01 -8.43
N SER A 32 1.99 -8.80 -7.15
CA SER A 32 0.66 -9.08 -6.61
C SER A 32 -0.42 -8.16 -7.18
N ALA A 33 -0.08 -6.92 -7.53
CA ALA A 33 -1.00 -5.95 -8.12
C ALA A 33 -1.36 -6.29 -9.58
N LEU A 34 -0.48 -6.99 -10.30
CA LEU A 34 -0.73 -7.43 -11.69
C LEU A 34 -1.93 -8.38 -11.81
N GLN A 35 -2.30 -9.08 -10.73
CA GLN A 35 -3.49 -9.94 -10.71
C GLN A 35 -4.80 -9.17 -10.91
N ARG A 36 -4.81 -7.87 -10.61
CA ARG A 36 -5.94 -6.97 -10.93
C ARG A 36 -5.65 -6.21 -12.22
N SER A 37 -6.08 -6.77 -13.34
CA SER A 37 -6.09 -6.03 -14.61
C SER A 37 -7.25 -5.03 -14.61
N LEU A 38 -6.94 -3.73 -14.71
CA LEU A 38 -7.90 -2.67 -14.97
C LEU A 38 -7.72 -2.18 -16.40
N THR A 39 -8.77 -2.27 -17.20
CA THR A 39 -8.79 -1.72 -18.55
C THR A 39 -8.87 -0.20 -18.51
N TRP A 40 -8.42 0.44 -19.59
CA TRP A 40 -8.49 1.89 -19.69
C TRP A 40 -9.94 2.40 -19.68
N ASN A 41 -10.86 1.62 -20.25
CA ASN A 41 -12.29 1.92 -20.23
C ASN A 41 -12.85 1.93 -18.80
N GLU A 42 -12.50 0.95 -17.98
CA GLU A 42 -12.92 0.89 -16.57
C GLU A 42 -12.40 2.09 -15.78
N ILE A 43 -11.15 2.50 -16.01
CA ILE A 43 -10.54 3.65 -15.33
C ILE A 43 -11.28 4.94 -15.72
N TRP A 44 -11.60 5.15 -17.00
CA TRP A 44 -12.31 6.33 -17.46
C TRP A 44 -13.72 6.49 -16.87
N HIS A 45 -14.41 5.39 -16.62
CA HIS A 45 -15.75 5.39 -16.03
C HIS A 45 -15.74 5.27 -14.51
N MET A 46 -14.56 5.15 -13.89
CA MET A 46 -14.44 5.01 -12.45
C MET A 46 -14.60 6.37 -11.76
N ALA A 47 -15.37 6.38 -10.66
CA ALA A 47 -15.46 7.57 -9.82
C ALA A 47 -14.05 8.01 -9.34
N PRO A 48 -13.69 9.30 -9.40
CA PRO A 48 -12.35 9.78 -9.03
C PRO A 48 -11.90 9.35 -7.63
N LEU A 49 -12.82 9.31 -6.67
CA LEU A 49 -12.55 8.86 -5.31
C LEU A 49 -12.17 7.37 -5.23
N ARG A 50 -12.74 6.53 -6.10
CA ARG A 50 -12.42 5.10 -6.15
C ARG A 50 -11.03 4.88 -6.72
N ILE A 51 -10.65 5.62 -7.78
CA ILE A 51 -9.27 5.59 -8.31
C ILE A 51 -8.28 6.02 -7.22
N SER A 52 -8.57 7.15 -6.57
CA SER A 52 -7.73 7.70 -5.50
C SER A 52 -7.56 6.71 -4.34
N PHE A 53 -8.64 6.05 -3.93
CA PHE A 53 -8.61 5.00 -2.92
C PHE A 53 -7.75 3.82 -3.34
N LEU A 54 -7.91 3.30 -4.56
CA LEU A 54 -7.15 2.14 -5.05
C LEU A 54 -5.65 2.43 -5.09
N ILE A 55 -5.25 3.60 -5.61
CA ILE A 55 -3.85 4.01 -5.63
C ILE A 55 -3.30 4.07 -4.20
N ARG A 56 -4.02 4.73 -3.28
CA ARG A 56 -3.57 4.84 -1.88
C ARG A 56 -3.53 3.49 -1.17
N ALA A 57 -4.43 2.57 -1.48
CA ALA A 57 -4.44 1.23 -0.90
C ALA A 57 -3.21 0.42 -1.34
N VAL A 58 -2.85 0.47 -2.63
CA VAL A 58 -1.69 -0.25 -3.18
C VAL A 58 -0.37 0.28 -2.60
N TYR A 59 -0.27 1.59 -2.38
CA TYR A 59 0.94 2.22 -1.84
C TYR A 59 0.96 2.36 -0.31
N ASP A 60 0.04 1.73 0.42
CA ASP A 60 -0.08 1.85 1.89
C ASP A 60 -0.08 3.33 2.35
N LEU A 61 -0.96 4.13 1.74
CA LEU A 61 -1.15 5.56 2.00
C LEU A 61 -2.57 5.87 2.54
N LEU A 62 -3.34 4.85 2.87
CA LEU A 62 -4.63 5.05 3.53
C LEU A 62 -4.40 5.49 4.99
N PRO A 63 -5.33 6.25 5.59
CA PRO A 63 -5.20 6.80 6.94
C PRO A 63 -5.40 5.74 8.04
N SER A 64 -4.60 4.67 8.00
CA SER A 64 -4.48 3.67 9.07
C SER A 64 -3.68 4.25 10.24
N ASN A 65 -3.82 3.72 11.47
CA ASN A 65 -3.06 4.30 12.60
C ASN A 65 -1.54 4.21 12.38
N ALA A 66 -1.05 3.14 11.76
CA ALA A 66 0.37 3.03 11.40
C ALA A 66 0.82 4.19 10.51
N ASN A 67 0.02 4.56 9.50
CA ASN A 67 0.33 5.68 8.62
C ASN A 67 0.16 7.03 9.30
N LEU A 68 -0.84 7.20 10.16
CA LEU A 68 -1.02 8.42 10.95
C LEU A 68 0.18 8.67 11.88
N VAL A 69 0.74 7.63 12.48
CA VAL A 69 1.99 7.73 13.26
C VAL A 69 3.16 8.12 12.37
N ARG A 70 3.32 7.47 11.21
CA ARG A 70 4.37 7.85 10.22
C ARG A 70 4.24 9.31 9.77
N TRP A 71 3.03 9.86 9.71
CA TRP A 71 2.77 11.26 9.35
C TRP A 71 2.87 12.22 10.54
N GLY A 72 3.16 11.74 11.75
CA GLY A 72 3.24 12.56 12.96
C GLY A 72 1.88 13.10 13.42
N MET A 73 0.78 12.46 13.02
CA MET A 73 -0.59 12.85 13.40
C MET A 73 -1.14 12.05 14.59
N LYS A 74 -0.47 10.97 14.99
CA LYS A 74 -0.82 10.11 16.11
C LYS A 74 0.45 9.54 16.74
N ASP A 75 0.38 9.15 18.01
CA ASP A 75 1.51 8.56 18.74
C ASP A 75 1.54 7.03 18.72
N ASP A 76 0.38 6.38 18.57
CA ASP A 76 0.21 4.94 18.72
C ASP A 76 -0.40 4.28 17.46
N PRO A 77 0.30 3.30 16.84
CA PRO A 77 -0.17 2.59 15.65
C PRO A 77 -1.17 1.45 15.97
N THR A 78 -1.49 1.20 17.24
CA THR A 78 -2.35 0.08 17.63
C THR A 78 -3.81 0.24 17.19
N CYS A 79 -4.44 -0.87 16.85
CA CYS A 79 -5.87 -0.96 16.59
C CYS A 79 -6.64 -0.90 17.90
N PRO A 80 -7.65 -0.02 18.05
CA PRO A 80 -8.43 0.08 19.28
C PRO A 80 -9.26 -1.18 19.57
N LEU A 81 -9.51 -2.02 18.57
CA LEU A 81 -10.32 -3.24 18.72
C LEU A 81 -9.45 -4.44 19.15
N CYS A 82 -8.44 -4.79 18.35
CA CYS A 82 -7.61 -5.97 18.60
C CYS A 82 -6.31 -5.70 19.35
N GLN A 83 -5.90 -4.44 19.53
CA GLN A 83 -4.62 -4.02 20.12
C GLN A 83 -3.38 -4.45 19.31
N GLY A 84 -3.54 -4.99 18.11
CA GLY A 84 -2.45 -5.26 17.16
C GLY A 84 -2.10 -4.02 16.32
N GLU A 85 -1.03 -4.08 15.53
CA GLU A 85 -0.64 -2.99 14.63
C GLU A 85 -1.68 -2.77 13.52
N GLN A 86 -2.18 -1.54 13.38
CA GLN A 86 -3.21 -1.19 12.42
C GLN A 86 -2.60 -0.63 11.13
N MET A 87 -2.12 -1.54 10.28
CA MET A 87 -1.68 -1.23 8.91
C MET A 87 -2.86 -1.16 7.93
N THR A 88 -2.65 -0.67 6.71
CA THR A 88 -3.72 -0.64 5.68
C THR A 88 -4.33 -2.03 5.41
N GLU A 89 -3.51 -3.08 5.42
CA GLU A 89 -4.02 -4.46 5.26
C GLU A 89 -4.99 -4.84 6.39
N HIS A 90 -4.71 -4.43 7.64
CA HIS A 90 -5.60 -4.67 8.77
C HIS A 90 -6.99 -4.07 8.56
N ASP A 91 -7.04 -2.85 8.02
CA ASP A 91 -8.30 -2.15 7.74
C ASP A 91 -9.07 -2.79 6.57
N LEU A 92 -8.36 -3.25 5.53
CA LEU A 92 -8.98 -3.79 4.32
C LEU A 92 -9.33 -5.29 4.40
N SER A 93 -8.61 -6.07 5.22
CA SER A 93 -8.83 -7.51 5.41
C SER A 93 -9.77 -7.85 6.57
N SER A 94 -10.33 -6.83 7.23
CA SER A 94 -11.11 -6.92 8.47
C SER A 94 -10.26 -7.33 9.68
N CYS A 95 -10.27 -6.48 10.71
CA CYS A 95 -9.81 -6.82 12.05
C CYS A 95 -10.46 -8.12 12.56
N SER A 96 -9.65 -9.05 13.08
CA SER A 96 -10.11 -10.34 13.62
C SER A 96 -11.17 -10.23 14.71
N LYS A 97 -11.23 -9.10 15.44
CA LYS A 97 -12.24 -8.86 16.48
C LYS A 97 -13.53 -8.18 15.97
N LEU A 98 -13.59 -7.72 14.72
CA LEU A 98 -14.83 -7.14 14.16
C LEU A 98 -15.98 -8.15 14.13
N GLY A 99 -15.69 -9.42 13.80
CA GLY A 99 -16.70 -10.49 13.77
C GLY A 99 -17.30 -10.86 15.13
N GLN A 100 -16.70 -10.42 16.23
CA GLN A 100 -17.17 -10.73 17.59
C GLN A 100 -18.18 -9.70 18.13
N ILE A 101 -18.29 -8.52 17.51
CA ILE A 101 -19.19 -7.45 17.97
C ILE A 101 -20.64 -7.74 17.53
N HIS A 102 -20.84 -8.40 16.38
CA HIS A 102 -22.18 -8.71 15.85
C HIS A 102 -22.91 -9.88 16.53
N VAL A 103 -22.28 -10.60 17.46
CA VAL A 103 -22.91 -11.74 18.16
C VAL A 103 -23.41 -11.35 19.57
N ALA A 104 -23.19 -10.11 19.99
CA ALA A 104 -23.45 -9.65 21.37
C ALA A 104 -24.58 -8.61 21.51
N THR A 105 -25.41 -8.43 20.48
CA THR A 105 -26.65 -7.63 20.51
C THR A 105 -27.84 -8.47 20.08
#